data_AF-A0A453ITB6-F1
#
_entry.id   AF-A0A453ITB6-F1
#
_cell.length_a   1.000
_cell.length_b   1.000
_cell.length_c   1.000
_cell.angle_alpha   90.00
_cell.angle_beta   90.00
_cell.angle_gamma   90.00
#
_symmetry.space_group_name_H-M   'P 1'
#
loop_
_entity.id
_entity.type
_entity.pdbx_description
1 polymer ?
#
loop_
_entity_poly.entity_id
_entity_poly.type
_entity_poly.pdbx_seq_one_letter_code
_entity_poly.pdbx_strand_id
1 'polypeptide(L)'
;KQLKWMEDYIHFDRPSFKYDFISSRGAYQAIKIAATGFRGITPALAYNGYYECIESMGYDLAWLKELDGVYFEIWRRVTQGMSFKDALAEVCHLNRFPLHQHRMERALEFDEAMEEMEEEFRICTAAITPEVKEDKARELIAGAVKELLDDTPKSYEQYIIKKMHIARVVGILPDKRIEDSQE
;
A
#
# COMPACT_ATOMS: atom_id res chain seq x y z
N LYS A 1 -9.19 4.31 -15.52
CA LYS A 1 -8.41 3.88 -16.74
C LYS A 1 -7.31 4.88 -17.16
N GLN A 2 -7.47 6.19 -16.95
CA GLN A 2 -6.55 7.21 -17.51
C GLN A 2 -5.20 7.35 -16.80
N LEU A 3 -5.06 6.91 -15.55
CA LEU A 3 -3.81 7.01 -14.79
C LEU A 3 -3.22 5.65 -14.40
N LYS A 4 -3.78 4.52 -14.88
CA LYS A 4 -3.26 3.17 -14.58
C LYS A 4 -1.80 2.98 -14.99
N TRP A 5 -1.42 3.64 -16.09
CA TRP A 5 -0.04 3.62 -16.58
C TRP A 5 0.96 4.21 -15.57
N MET A 6 0.52 5.01 -14.59
CA MET A 6 1.39 5.57 -13.55
C MET A 6 1.81 4.53 -12.51
N GLU A 7 1.02 3.47 -12.28
CA GLU A 7 1.34 2.37 -11.35
C GLU A 7 2.70 1.76 -11.71
N ASP A 8 2.98 1.61 -13.01
CA ASP A 8 4.25 1.12 -13.54
C ASP A 8 5.46 2.03 -13.23
N TYR A 9 5.22 3.30 -12.84
CA TYR A 9 6.26 4.29 -12.59
C TYR A 9 6.48 4.63 -11.11
N ILE A 10 5.65 4.09 -10.21
CA ILE A 10 5.84 4.31 -8.76
C ILE A 10 7.13 3.64 -8.25
N HIS A 11 7.64 2.65 -9.00
CA HIS A 11 8.87 1.92 -8.71
C HIS A 11 10.17 2.63 -9.10
N PHE A 12 10.13 3.80 -9.75
CA PHE A 12 11.37 4.51 -10.11
C PHE A 12 12.01 5.16 -8.88
N ASP A 13 13.32 4.98 -8.74
CA ASP A 13 14.11 5.66 -7.72
C ASP A 13 13.95 7.18 -7.85
N ARG A 14 13.60 7.83 -6.72
CA ARG A 14 13.56 9.29 -6.60
C ARG A 14 14.93 9.80 -6.12
N PRO A 15 15.49 10.86 -6.72
CA PRO A 15 15.01 11.62 -7.88
C PRO A 15 15.63 11.13 -9.20
N SER A 16 14.82 11.03 -10.26
CA SER A 16 15.30 10.85 -11.63
C SER A 16 14.54 11.74 -12.60
N PHE A 17 15.22 12.27 -13.64
CA PHE A 17 14.59 13.14 -14.65
C PHE A 17 13.37 12.49 -15.32
N LYS A 18 13.40 11.16 -15.47
CA LYS A 18 12.27 10.38 -16.00
C LYS A 18 11.06 10.42 -15.05
N TYR A 19 11.30 10.37 -13.75
CA TYR A 19 10.26 10.50 -12.74
C TYR A 19 9.56 11.86 -12.81
N ASP A 20 10.33 12.95 -12.88
CA ASP A 20 9.78 14.31 -12.86
C ASP A 20 8.90 14.61 -14.09
N PHE A 21 9.35 14.18 -15.27
CA PHE A 21 8.60 14.33 -16.52
C PHE A 21 7.27 13.58 -16.48
N ILE A 22 7.30 12.33 -16.00
CA ILE A 22 6.12 11.47 -15.92
C ILE A 22 5.15 11.95 -14.85
N SER A 23 5.68 12.35 -13.69
CA SER A 23 4.93 12.91 -12.58
C SER A 23 4.18 14.18 -12.98
N SER A 24 4.84 15.10 -13.71
CA SER A 24 4.22 16.32 -14.22
C SER A 24 3.07 16.04 -15.20
N ARG A 25 3.24 15.05 -16.08
CA ARG A 25 2.18 14.62 -17.01
C ARG A 25 0.97 14.05 -16.27
N GLY A 26 1.19 13.21 -15.26
CA GLY A 26 0.10 12.66 -14.46
C GLY A 26 -0.63 13.74 -13.65
N ALA A 27 0.07 14.75 -13.12
CA ALA A 27 -0.55 15.88 -12.43
C ALA A 27 -1.50 16.67 -13.37
N TYR A 28 -1.08 16.91 -14.61
CA TYR A 28 -1.93 17.57 -15.61
C TYR A 28 -3.19 16.72 -15.94
N GLN A 29 -3.04 15.40 -16.05
CA GLN A 29 -4.17 14.51 -16.27
C GLN A 29 -5.11 14.46 -15.06
N ALA A 30 -4.59 14.47 -13.84
CA ALA A 30 -5.38 14.55 -12.62
C ALA A 30 -6.21 15.83 -12.57
N ILE A 31 -5.62 16.98 -12.90
CA ILE A 31 -6.35 18.27 -13.03
C ILE A 31 -7.46 18.15 -14.07
N LYS A 32 -7.18 17.55 -15.22
CA LYS A 32 -8.19 17.37 -16.28
C LYS A 32 -9.34 16.47 -15.82
N ILE A 33 -9.06 15.38 -15.12
CA ILE A 33 -10.07 14.47 -14.57
C ILE A 33 -10.90 15.18 -13.49
N ALA A 34 -10.25 15.93 -12.59
CA ALA A 34 -10.92 16.72 -11.57
C ALA A 34 -11.90 17.74 -12.18
N ALA A 35 -11.44 18.49 -13.18
CA ALA A 35 -12.23 19.51 -13.85
C ALA A 35 -13.47 18.96 -14.56
N THR A 36 -13.41 17.73 -15.08
CA THR A 36 -14.54 17.13 -15.82
C THR A 36 -15.43 16.23 -14.98
N GLY A 37 -14.89 15.60 -13.93
CA GLY A 37 -15.59 14.58 -13.15
C GLY A 37 -16.09 15.04 -11.78
N PHE A 38 -15.56 16.13 -11.22
CA PHE A 38 -15.75 16.46 -9.81
C PHE A 38 -15.97 17.96 -9.58
N ARG A 39 -17.24 18.37 -9.47
CA ARG A 39 -17.61 19.77 -9.13
C ARG A 39 -17.03 20.16 -7.77
N GLY A 40 -16.45 21.35 -7.69
CA GLY A 40 -15.85 21.91 -6.46
C GLY A 40 -14.37 21.59 -6.25
N ILE A 41 -13.74 20.80 -7.12
CA ILE A 41 -12.29 20.53 -7.03
C ILE A 41 -11.54 21.54 -7.91
N THR A 42 -10.71 22.37 -7.27
CA THR A 42 -9.87 23.34 -7.97
C THR A 42 -8.65 22.65 -8.59
N PRO A 43 -8.00 23.24 -9.61
CA PRO A 43 -6.75 22.71 -10.17
C PRO A 43 -5.66 22.52 -9.10
N ALA A 44 -5.56 23.43 -8.13
CA ALA A 44 -4.59 23.32 -7.03
C ALA A 44 -4.89 22.12 -6.11
N LEU A 45 -6.17 21.89 -5.77
CA LEU A 45 -6.57 20.72 -4.99
C LEU A 45 -6.33 19.42 -5.76
N ALA A 46 -6.61 19.41 -7.07
CA ALA A 46 -6.35 18.25 -7.92
C ALA A 46 -4.85 17.93 -8.02
N TYR A 47 -4.01 18.96 -8.17
CA TYR A 47 -2.55 18.83 -8.15
C TYR A 47 -2.06 18.24 -6.82
N ASN A 48 -2.43 18.86 -5.69
CA ASN A 48 -2.00 18.39 -4.37
C ASN A 48 -2.48 16.96 -4.07
N GLY A 49 -3.75 16.68 -4.31
CA GLY A 49 -4.32 15.35 -4.11
C GLY A 49 -3.67 14.28 -4.99
N TYR A 50 -3.15 14.66 -6.17
CA TYR A 50 -2.43 13.73 -7.03
C TYR A 50 -1.07 13.34 -6.45
N TYR A 51 -0.29 14.31 -5.95
CA TYR A 51 0.98 14.00 -5.30
C TYR A 51 0.80 13.23 -4.00
N GLU A 52 -0.22 13.57 -3.21
CA GLU A 52 -0.58 12.80 -2.01
C GLU A 52 -0.98 11.36 -2.36
N CYS A 53 -1.76 11.18 -3.43
CA CYS A 53 -2.13 9.85 -3.93
C CYS A 53 -0.89 9.04 -4.37
N ILE A 54 0.04 9.65 -5.09
CA ILE A 54 1.28 8.97 -5.53
C ILE A 54 2.18 8.65 -4.35
N GLU A 55 2.30 9.55 -3.37
CA GLU A 55 3.07 9.30 -2.17
C GLU A 55 2.48 8.13 -1.37
N SER A 56 1.15 8.11 -1.19
CA SER A 56 0.43 6.98 -0.56
C SER A 56 0.68 5.68 -1.29
N MET A 57 0.45 5.63 -2.61
CA MET A 57 0.66 4.40 -3.39
C MET A 57 2.14 3.98 -3.43
N GLY A 58 3.07 4.95 -3.38
CA GLY A 58 4.51 4.68 -3.28
C GLY A 58 4.91 4.11 -1.94
N TYR A 59 4.33 4.62 -0.85
CA TYR A 59 4.49 4.06 0.48
C TYR A 59 3.95 2.62 0.54
N ASP A 60 2.74 2.40 0.02
CA ASP A 60 2.09 1.09 -0.05
C ASP A 60 2.92 0.08 -0.85
N LEU A 61 3.47 0.48 -2.00
CA LEU A 61 4.34 -0.38 -2.80
C LEU A 61 5.68 -0.66 -2.13
N ALA A 62 6.29 0.34 -1.48
CA ALA A 62 7.51 0.14 -0.70
C ALA A 62 7.26 -0.76 0.52
N TRP A 63 6.07 -0.68 1.11
CA TRP A 63 5.63 -1.50 2.23
C TRP A 63 5.39 -2.96 1.83
N LEU A 64 4.86 -3.22 0.64
CA LEU A 64 4.65 -4.60 0.16
C LEU A 64 5.90 -5.23 -0.43
N LYS A 65 6.79 -4.42 -1.02
CA LYS A 65 7.95 -4.92 -1.73
C LYS A 65 8.90 -5.63 -0.76
N GLU A 66 9.21 -6.88 -1.04
CA GLU A 66 10.01 -7.80 -0.21
C GLU A 66 9.28 -8.39 1.00
N LEU A 67 8.12 -7.88 1.40
CA LEU A 67 7.38 -8.35 2.57
C LEU A 67 6.90 -9.80 2.43
N ASP A 68 6.48 -10.19 1.23
CA ASP A 68 6.14 -11.58 0.89
C ASP A 68 7.33 -12.52 1.08
N GLY A 69 8.53 -12.08 0.70
CA GLY A 69 9.79 -12.79 0.94
C GLY A 69 10.14 -12.91 2.42
N VAL A 70 9.97 -11.82 3.19
CA VAL A 70 10.17 -11.80 4.64
C VAL A 70 9.27 -12.84 5.31
N TYR A 71 7.96 -12.79 5.06
CA TYR A 71 7.02 -13.72 5.67
C TYR A 71 7.20 -15.15 5.19
N PHE A 72 7.62 -15.38 3.94
CA PHE A 72 7.96 -16.71 3.47
C PHE A 72 9.16 -17.31 4.24
N GLU A 73 10.23 -16.53 4.45
CA GLU A 73 11.42 -17.01 5.18
C GLU A 73 11.14 -17.20 6.68
N ILE A 74 10.26 -16.38 7.28
CA ILE A 74 9.78 -16.59 8.64
C ILE A 74 8.91 -17.86 8.71
N TRP A 75 7.97 -18.03 7.78
CA TRP A 75 7.09 -19.20 7.71
C TRP A 75 7.89 -20.51 7.60
N ARG A 76 8.95 -20.54 6.76
CA ARG A 76 9.80 -21.73 6.62
C ARG A 76 10.47 -22.14 7.93
N ARG A 77 10.79 -21.18 8.80
CA ARG A 77 11.42 -21.41 10.11
C ARG A 77 10.40 -21.79 11.18
N VAL A 78 9.26 -21.11 11.20
CA VAL A 78 8.17 -21.41 12.13
C VAL A 78 7.64 -22.84 11.91
N THR A 79 7.51 -23.28 10.65
CA THR A 79 7.12 -24.66 10.31
C THR A 79 8.16 -25.72 10.70
N GLN A 80 9.41 -25.32 10.98
CA GLN A 80 10.47 -26.16 11.53
C GLN A 80 10.48 -26.15 13.08
N GLY A 81 9.53 -25.45 13.72
CA GLY A 81 9.36 -25.41 15.17
C GLY A 81 9.96 -24.18 15.85
N MET A 82 10.44 -23.18 15.11
CA MET A 82 10.90 -21.92 15.70
C MET A 82 9.73 -21.04 16.17
N SER A 83 9.96 -20.21 17.18
CA SER A 83 9.05 -19.11 17.50
C SER A 83 9.09 -18.04 16.40
N PHE A 84 8.04 -17.24 16.28
CA PHE A 84 8.04 -16.10 15.34
C PHE A 84 9.20 -15.14 15.60
N LYS A 85 9.46 -14.81 16.89
CA LYS A 85 10.54 -13.91 17.30
C LYS A 85 11.92 -14.42 16.89
N ASP A 86 12.21 -15.70 17.12
CA ASP A 86 13.50 -16.30 16.75
C ASP A 86 13.66 -16.38 15.23
N ALA A 87 12.59 -16.74 14.52
CA ALA A 87 12.56 -16.76 13.07
C ALA A 87 12.79 -15.35 12.47
N LEU A 88 12.17 -14.31 13.05
CA LEU A 88 12.38 -12.93 12.64
C LEU A 88 13.83 -12.49 12.87
N ALA A 89 14.43 -12.83 14.02
CA ALA A 89 15.83 -12.52 14.31
C ALA A 89 16.78 -13.14 13.28
N GLU A 90 16.58 -14.42 12.92
CA GLU A 90 17.37 -15.06 11.87
C GLU A 90 17.19 -14.40 10.51
N VAL A 91 15.94 -14.09 10.12
CA VAL A 91 15.65 -13.44 8.84
C VAL A 91 16.24 -12.03 8.77
N CYS A 92 16.18 -11.29 9.88
CA CYS A 92 16.81 -9.99 10.03
C CYS A 92 18.33 -10.07 9.86
N HIS A 93 18.98 -11.09 10.44
CA HIS A 93 20.42 -11.32 10.29
C HIS A 93 20.84 -11.71 8.87
N LEU A 94 19.96 -12.33 8.08
CA LEU A 94 20.26 -12.65 6.68
C LEU A 94 20.44 -11.40 5.81
N ASN A 95 19.85 -10.27 6.20
CA ASN A 95 19.91 -8.98 5.49
C ASN A 95 19.60 -9.11 3.98
N ARG A 96 18.64 -9.98 3.64
CA ARG A 96 18.18 -10.22 2.25
C ARG A 96 17.04 -9.29 1.82
N PHE A 97 16.47 -8.55 2.77
CA PHE A 97 15.28 -7.71 2.61
C PHE A 97 15.58 -6.28 3.06
N PRO A 98 16.46 -5.54 2.35
CA PRO A 98 16.94 -4.23 2.78
C PRO A 98 15.82 -3.21 3.01
N LEU A 99 14.69 -3.31 2.30
CA LEU A 99 13.56 -2.40 2.49
C LEU A 99 12.83 -2.62 3.83
N HIS A 100 12.92 -3.82 4.38
CA HIS A 100 12.29 -4.19 5.66
C HIS A 100 13.28 -4.34 6.80
N GLN A 101 14.58 -4.14 6.57
CA GLN A 101 15.61 -4.31 7.59
C GLN A 101 15.33 -3.48 8.85
N HIS A 102 15.09 -2.17 8.67
CA HIS A 102 14.76 -1.28 9.77
C HIS A 102 13.46 -1.68 10.49
N ARG A 103 12.47 -2.19 9.75
CA ARG A 103 11.21 -2.67 10.32
C ARG A 103 11.42 -3.91 11.19
N MET A 104 12.20 -4.87 10.72
CA MET A 104 12.55 -6.08 11.47
C MET A 104 13.37 -5.75 12.73
N GLU A 105 14.34 -4.84 12.63
CA GLU A 105 15.13 -4.36 13.77
C GLU A 105 14.23 -3.68 14.82
N ARG A 106 13.33 -2.79 14.39
CA ARG A 106 12.37 -2.13 15.28
C ARG A 106 11.46 -3.14 15.98
N ALA A 107 10.95 -4.14 15.26
CA ALA A 107 10.15 -5.21 15.86
C ALA A 107 10.93 -6.02 16.90
N LEU A 108 12.23 -6.25 16.70
CA LEU A 108 13.07 -6.93 17.68
C LEU A 108 13.37 -6.08 18.93
N GLU A 109 13.29 -4.76 18.82
CA GLU A 109 13.53 -3.80 19.91
C GLU A 109 12.25 -3.47 20.72
N PHE A 110 11.09 -3.39 20.07
CA PHE A 110 9.84 -2.93 20.68
C PHE A 110 8.73 -3.99 20.57
N ASP A 111 8.16 -4.39 21.71
CA ASP A 111 7.10 -5.42 21.77
C ASP A 111 5.85 -5.04 20.95
N GLU A 112 5.44 -3.78 20.94
CA GLU A 112 4.30 -3.30 20.12
C GLU A 112 4.55 -3.54 18.62
N ALA A 113 5.76 -3.24 18.13
CA ALA A 113 6.13 -3.47 16.74
C ALA A 113 6.29 -4.97 16.43
N MET A 114 6.69 -5.78 17.42
CA MET A 114 6.69 -7.25 17.31
C MET A 114 5.28 -7.79 17.14
N GLU A 115 4.34 -7.36 17.99
CA GLU A 115 2.94 -7.80 17.97
C GLU A 115 2.25 -7.46 16.65
N GLU A 116 2.44 -6.23 16.16
CA GLU A 116 1.92 -5.79 14.85
C GLU A 116 2.41 -6.70 13.71
N MET A 117 3.72 -6.94 13.66
CA MET A 117 4.32 -7.73 12.58
C MET A 117 3.95 -9.22 12.67
N GLU A 118 3.81 -9.76 13.89
CA GLU A 118 3.35 -11.14 14.11
C GLU A 118 1.88 -11.31 13.70
N GLU A 119 1.02 -10.32 13.98
CA GLU A 119 -0.37 -10.37 13.55
C GLU A 119 -0.50 -10.34 12.03
N GLU A 120 0.20 -9.45 11.34
CA GLU A 120 0.25 -9.45 9.87
C GLU A 120 0.75 -10.78 9.31
N PHE A 121 1.78 -11.38 9.93
CA PHE A 121 2.28 -12.69 9.56
C PHE A 121 1.21 -13.79 9.73
N ARG A 122 0.48 -13.79 10.86
CA ARG A 122 -0.62 -14.73 11.11
C ARG A 122 -1.71 -14.60 10.07
N ILE A 123 -2.12 -13.37 9.74
CA ILE A 123 -3.09 -13.09 8.67
C ILE A 123 -2.59 -13.66 7.34
N CYS A 124 -1.32 -13.39 6.98
CA CYS A 124 -0.76 -13.82 5.69
C CYS A 124 -0.57 -15.34 5.55
N THR A 125 -0.56 -16.07 6.66
CA THR A 125 -0.28 -17.52 6.68
C THR A 125 -1.48 -18.36 7.11
N ALA A 126 -2.59 -17.75 7.50
CA ALA A 126 -3.78 -18.43 8.03
C ALA A 126 -4.35 -19.52 7.11
N ALA A 127 -4.21 -19.37 5.79
CA ALA A 127 -4.71 -20.33 4.80
C ALA A 127 -3.74 -21.48 4.50
N ILE A 128 -2.53 -21.50 5.08
CA ILE A 128 -1.48 -22.45 4.75
C ILE A 128 -1.51 -23.61 5.74
N THR A 129 -1.83 -24.81 5.25
CA THR A 129 -1.76 -26.03 6.06
C THR A 129 -0.34 -26.63 6.05
N PRO A 130 0.02 -27.47 7.04
CA PRO A 130 1.35 -28.08 7.13
C PRO A 130 1.76 -28.92 5.90
N GLU A 131 0.79 -29.40 5.11
CA GLU A 131 1.02 -30.27 3.95
C GLU A 131 1.31 -29.46 2.67
N VAL A 132 1.19 -28.14 2.72
CA VAL A 132 1.43 -27.25 1.58
C VAL A 132 2.93 -27.21 1.26
N LYS A 133 3.28 -27.49 0.01
CA LYS A 133 4.66 -27.39 -0.48
C LYS A 133 5.13 -25.93 -0.52
N GLU A 134 6.44 -25.72 -0.35
CA GLU A 134 7.05 -24.38 -0.31
C GLU A 134 6.66 -23.47 -1.48
N ASP A 135 6.68 -23.97 -2.73
CA ASP A 135 6.30 -23.17 -3.90
C ASP A 135 4.87 -22.65 -3.79
N LYS A 136 3.96 -23.48 -3.27
CA LYS A 136 2.55 -23.10 -3.10
C LYS A 136 2.36 -22.17 -1.91
N ALA A 137 3.09 -22.38 -0.82
CA ALA A 137 3.08 -21.49 0.33
C ALA A 137 3.55 -20.09 -0.07
N ARG A 138 4.62 -19.99 -0.89
CA ARG A 138 5.12 -18.71 -1.41
C ARG A 138 4.05 -17.96 -2.21
N GLU A 139 3.32 -18.66 -3.10
CA GLU A 139 2.21 -18.06 -3.85
C GLU A 139 1.09 -17.55 -2.93
N LEU A 140 0.72 -18.32 -1.91
CA LEU A 140 -0.35 -17.96 -0.97
C LEU A 140 0.04 -16.74 -0.13
N ILE A 141 1.26 -16.71 0.40
CA ILE A 141 1.77 -15.57 1.17
C ILE A 141 1.82 -14.32 0.30
N ALA A 142 2.33 -14.41 -0.93
CA ALA A 142 2.37 -13.28 -1.85
C ALA A 142 0.98 -12.76 -2.23
N GLY A 143 -0.03 -13.63 -2.26
CA GLY A 143 -1.43 -13.25 -2.42
C GLY A 143 -1.95 -12.49 -1.20
N ALA A 144 -1.81 -13.08 -0.01
CA ALA A 144 -2.32 -12.49 1.23
C ALA A 144 -1.65 -11.17 1.60
N VAL A 145 -0.34 -11.03 1.35
CA VAL A 145 0.39 -9.76 1.52
C VAL A 145 -0.19 -8.67 0.64
N LYS A 146 -0.61 -8.98 -0.60
CA LYS A 146 -1.28 -7.99 -1.46
C LYS A 146 -2.67 -7.60 -0.94
N GLU A 147 -3.38 -8.53 -0.33
CA GLU A 147 -4.71 -8.30 0.24
C GLU A 147 -4.68 -7.42 1.50
N LEU A 148 -3.54 -7.34 2.23
CA LEU A 148 -3.37 -6.42 3.37
C LEU A 148 -3.67 -4.96 3.02
N LEU A 149 -3.51 -4.58 1.75
CA LEU A 149 -3.75 -3.21 1.26
C LEU A 149 -5.01 -3.10 0.39
N ASP A 150 -5.90 -4.09 0.34
CA ASP A 150 -7.03 -4.04 -0.60
C ASP A 150 -7.99 -2.85 -0.37
N ASP A 151 -8.01 -2.26 0.83
CA ASP A 151 -8.76 -1.04 1.15
C ASP A 151 -8.05 0.29 0.76
N THR A 152 -6.83 0.20 0.22
CA THR A 152 -6.10 1.38 -0.29
C THR A 152 -6.53 1.72 -1.72
N PRO A 153 -6.69 3.02 -2.04
CA PRO A 153 -7.01 3.42 -3.40
C PRO A 153 -5.89 3.06 -4.38
N LYS A 154 -6.18 2.13 -5.29
CA LYS A 154 -5.24 1.68 -6.34
C LYS A 154 -5.15 2.63 -7.53
N SER A 155 -5.88 3.75 -7.50
CA SER A 155 -5.86 4.76 -8.54
C SER A 155 -6.29 6.12 -8.01
N TYR A 156 -5.87 7.19 -8.70
CA TYR A 156 -6.27 8.56 -8.38
C TYR A 156 -7.80 8.78 -8.37
N GLU A 157 -8.51 8.09 -9.27
CA GLU A 157 -9.98 8.16 -9.33
C GLU A 157 -10.64 7.55 -8.08
N GLN A 158 -10.18 6.38 -7.64
CA GLN A 158 -10.65 5.79 -6.38
C GLN A 158 -10.27 6.66 -5.18
N TYR A 159 -9.06 7.24 -5.23
CA TYR A 159 -8.54 8.09 -4.17
C TYR A 159 -9.40 9.35 -3.98
N ILE A 160 -9.71 10.06 -5.07
CA ILE A 160 -10.51 11.28 -5.00
C ILE A 160 -11.96 10.98 -4.58
N ILE A 161 -12.52 9.84 -5.01
CA ILE A 161 -13.83 9.36 -4.52
C ILE A 161 -13.80 9.14 -3.00
N LYS A 162 -12.77 8.46 -2.48
CA LYS A 162 -12.59 8.22 -1.03
C LYS A 162 -12.45 9.55 -0.26
N LYS A 163 -11.62 10.47 -0.74
CA LYS A 163 -11.43 11.80 -0.12
C LYS A 163 -12.72 12.64 -0.14
N MET A 164 -13.47 12.62 -1.25
CA MET A 164 -14.76 13.31 -1.32
C MET A 164 -15.80 12.68 -0.39
N HIS A 165 -15.81 11.36 -0.24
CA HIS A 165 -16.69 10.69 0.72
C HIS A 165 -16.38 11.13 2.15
N ILE A 166 -15.10 11.10 2.55
CA ILE A 166 -14.65 11.58 3.87
C ILE A 166 -15.05 13.04 4.06
N ALA A 167 -14.79 13.90 3.08
CA ALA A 167 -15.13 15.32 3.14
C ALA A 167 -16.64 15.58 3.36
N ARG A 168 -17.52 14.72 2.81
CA ARG A 168 -18.97 14.77 3.09
C ARG A 168 -19.30 14.33 4.52
N VAL A 169 -18.72 13.21 4.96
CA VAL A 169 -18.95 12.67 6.31
C VAL A 169 -18.54 13.69 7.39
N VAL A 170 -17.44 14.41 7.18
CA VAL A 170 -16.95 15.44 8.12
C VAL A 170 -17.58 16.83 7.90
N GLY A 171 -18.51 16.97 6.96
CA GLY A 171 -19.25 18.22 6.72
C GLY A 171 -18.49 19.32 5.97
N ILE A 172 -17.36 19.02 5.35
CA ILE A 172 -16.61 19.96 4.48
C ILE A 172 -17.35 20.15 3.14
N LEU A 173 -17.88 19.06 2.57
CA LEU A 173 -18.68 19.10 1.34
C LEU A 173 -20.15 18.85 1.69
N PRO A 174 -21.10 19.53 1.00
CA PRO A 174 -22.51 19.25 1.16
C PRO A 174 -22.84 17.81 0.76
N ASP A 175 -23.78 17.20 1.48
CA ASP A 175 -24.26 15.87 1.13
C ASP A 175 -25.08 15.94 -0.17
N LYS A 176 -24.84 15.00 -1.08
CA LYS A 176 -25.48 14.99 -2.42
C LYS A 176 -27.01 15.01 -2.33
N ARG A 177 -27.57 14.52 -1.21
CA ARG A 177 -29.03 14.46 -0.98
C ARG A 177 -29.69 15.83 -0.80
N ILE A 178 -28.93 16.91 -0.64
CA ILE A 178 -29.49 18.25 -0.44
C ILE A 178 -29.71 18.98 -1.77
N GLU A 179 -28.97 18.63 -2.83
CA GLU A 179 -29.07 19.31 -4.14
C GLU A 179 -30.33 18.92 -4.94
N ASP A 180 -30.87 17.71 -4.76
CA ASP A 180 -32.07 17.24 -5.48
C ASP A 180 -33.40 17.68 -4.85
N SER A 181 -33.37 18.52 -3.80
CA SER A 181 -34.55 19.04 -3.08
C SER A 181 -34.92 20.49 -3.44
N GLN A 182 -34.32 21.06 -4.49
CA GLN A 182 -34.58 22.44 -4.95
C GLN A 182 -34.96 22.58 -6.43
N GLU A 183 -35.46 21.52 -7.07
CA GLU A 183 -36.16 21.62 -8.36
C GLU A 183 -37.68 21.48 -8.23
#